data_AF-A0A7V9EX04-F1
#
_entry.id   AF-A0A7V9EX04-F1
#
_cell.length_a   1.000
_cell.length_b   1.000
_cell.length_c   1.000
_cell.angle_alpha   90.00
_cell.angle_beta   90.00
_cell.angle_gamma   90.00
#
_symmetry.space_group_name_H-M   'P 1'
#
loop_
_entity.id
_entity.type
_entity.pdbx_description
1 polymer ?
#
loop_
_entity_poly.entity_id
_entity_poly.type
_entity_poly.pdbx_seq_one_letter_code
_entity_poly.pdbx_strand_id
1 'polypeptide(L)'
;DHDIVVEVDRYLVLPGQALAYKVGERKLTDLRARATARLGAAFDIRAFHDELLAHGSLPLDVLERLIGEWMEAQERSRPPI
;
A
#
# COMPACT_ATOMS: atom_id res chain seq x y z
N ASP A 1 1.73 -28.57 -16.15
CA ASP A 1 3.07 -28.56 -16.76
C ASP A 1 3.28 -27.40 -17.73
N HIS A 2 2.42 -27.20 -18.74
CA HIS A 2 2.57 -26.10 -19.71
C HIS A 2 2.63 -24.70 -19.05
N ASP A 3 1.71 -24.41 -18.11
CA ASP A 3 1.65 -23.10 -17.44
C ASP A 3 2.89 -22.77 -16.61
N ILE A 4 3.52 -23.79 -16.02
CA ILE A 4 4.73 -23.62 -15.21
C ILE A 4 5.89 -23.17 -16.11
N VAL A 5 6.04 -23.81 -17.27
CA VAL A 5 7.11 -23.46 -18.23
C VAL A 5 6.91 -22.04 -18.75
N VAL A 6 5.67 -21.67 -19.10
CA VAL A 6 5.34 -20.31 -19.56
C VAL A 6 5.70 -19.25 -18.52
N GLU A 7 5.38 -19.47 -17.24
CA GLU A 7 5.70 -18.52 -16.17
C GLU A 7 7.21 -18.43 -15.91
N VAL A 8 7.93 -19.56 -15.96
CA VAL A 8 9.39 -19.58 -15.82
C VAL A 8 10.06 -18.78 -16.94
N ASP A 9 9.64 -18.99 -18.19
CA ASP A 9 10.16 -18.25 -19.34
C ASP A 9 9.87 -16.74 -19.22
N ARG A 10 8.67 -16.39 -18.74
CA ARG A 10 8.28 -15.00 -18.48
C ARG A 10 9.19 -14.34 -17.45
N TYR A 11 9.59 -15.04 -16.40
CA TYR A 11 10.50 -14.52 -15.37
C TYR A 11 11.92 -14.30 -15.90
N LEU A 12 12.37 -15.13 -16.85
CA LEU A 12 13.67 -14.96 -17.51
C LEU A 12 13.70 -13.71 -18.39
N VAL A 13 12.63 -13.42 -19.12
CA VAL A 13 12.55 -12.28 -20.06
C VAL A 13 12.20 -10.97 -19.36
N LEU A 14 11.42 -11.02 -18.28
CA LEU A 14 10.97 -9.84 -17.50
C LEU A 14 11.45 -9.93 -16.05
N PRO A 15 12.75 -9.74 -15.78
CA PRO A 15 13.30 -9.87 -14.43
C PRO A 15 12.64 -8.89 -13.46
N GLY A 16 12.30 -9.39 -12.27
CA GLY A 16 11.70 -8.59 -11.19
C GLY A 16 10.19 -8.34 -11.30
N GLN A 17 9.56 -8.57 -12.46
CA GLN A 17 8.12 -8.35 -12.62
C GLN A 17 7.29 -9.19 -11.63
N ALA A 18 7.67 -10.46 -11.44
CA ALA A 18 6.96 -11.37 -10.54
C ALA A 18 7.06 -10.96 -9.06
N LEU A 19 8.14 -10.25 -8.69
CA LEU A 19 8.32 -9.75 -7.33
C LEU A 19 7.34 -8.62 -7.01
N ALA A 20 6.91 -7.86 -8.02
CA ALA A 20 6.03 -6.70 -7.83
C ALA A 20 4.74 -7.07 -7.09
N TYR A 21 4.17 -8.26 -7.31
CA TYR A 21 2.97 -8.73 -6.63
C TYR A 21 3.16 -8.76 -5.10
N LYS A 22 4.17 -9.50 -4.63
CA LYS A 22 4.40 -9.67 -3.18
C LYS A 22 5.04 -8.44 -2.54
N VAL A 23 5.84 -7.68 -3.28
CA VAL A 23 6.39 -6.41 -2.78
C VAL A 23 5.28 -5.38 -2.59
N GLY A 24 4.38 -5.23 -3.56
CA GLY A 24 3.22 -4.33 -3.46
C GLY A 24 2.28 -4.72 -2.33
N GLU A 25 1.86 -5.99 -2.27
CA GLU A 25 0.99 -6.50 -1.19
C GLU A 25 1.60 -6.24 0.21
N ARG A 26 2.89 -6.53 0.40
CA ARG A 26 3.59 -6.30 1.66
C ARG A 26 3.56 -4.83 2.03
N LYS A 27 3.83 -3.94 1.07
CA LYS A 27 3.82 -2.49 1.32
C LYS A 27 2.45 -1.98 1.74
N LEU A 28 1.40 -2.40 1.05
CA LEU A 28 0.02 -2.02 1.38
C LEU A 28 -0.41 -2.52 2.76
N THR A 29 -0.06 -3.77 3.07
CA THR A 29 -0.35 -4.38 4.38
C THR A 29 0.36 -3.65 5.51
N ASP A 30 1.63 -3.30 5.31
CA ASP A 30 2.45 -2.56 6.26
C ASP A 30 1.93 -1.12 6.47
N LEU A 31 1.58 -0.40 5.40
CA LEU A 31 0.97 0.93 5.49
C LEU A 31 -0.33 0.91 6.29
N ARG A 32 -1.19 -0.10 6.05
CA ARG A 32 -2.43 -0.27 6.81
C ARG A 32 -2.15 -0.54 8.29
N ALA A 33 -1.20 -1.43 8.60
CA ALA A 33 -0.83 -1.73 9.97
C ALA A 33 -0.31 -0.49 10.70
N ARG A 34 0.52 0.32 10.04
CA ARG A 34 1.01 1.61 10.56
C ARG A 34 -0.13 2.59 10.81
N ALA A 35 -1.07 2.73 9.87
CA ALA A 35 -2.22 3.61 10.01
C ALA A 35 -3.16 3.18 11.16
N THR A 36 -3.45 1.89 11.29
CA THR A 36 -4.24 1.36 12.41
C THR A 36 -3.55 1.61 13.75
N ALA A 37 -2.25 1.36 13.85
CA ALA A 37 -1.49 1.58 15.08
C ALA A 37 -1.42 3.07 15.46
N ARG A 38 -1.23 3.94 14.47
CA ARG A 38 -1.06 5.39 14.67
C ARG A 38 -2.38 6.09 15.02
N LEU A 39 -3.45 5.80 14.29
CA LEU A 39 -4.74 6.45 14.47
C LEU A 39 -5.62 5.79 15.56
N GLY A 40 -5.35 4.53 15.89
CA GLY A 40 -6.05 3.79 16.95
C GLY A 40 -7.57 3.78 16.73
N ALA A 41 -8.33 4.22 17.72
CA ALA A 41 -9.80 4.29 17.66
C ALA A 41 -10.33 5.27 16.59
N ALA A 42 -9.51 6.21 16.11
CA ALA A 42 -9.87 7.13 15.04
C ALA A 42 -9.58 6.57 13.64
N PHE A 43 -9.03 5.35 13.53
CA PHE A 43 -8.77 4.72 12.24
C PHE A 43 -10.09 4.31 11.55
N ASP A 44 -10.34 4.85 10.36
CA ASP A 44 -11.37 4.36 9.45
C ASP A 44 -10.75 3.69 8.22
N ILE A 45 -11.08 2.42 8.02
CA ILE A 45 -10.61 1.63 6.87
C ILE A 45 -11.14 2.16 5.54
N ARG A 46 -12.33 2.79 5.53
CA ARG A 46 -12.91 3.40 4.32
C ARG A 46 -12.08 4.60 3.89
N ALA A 47 -11.84 5.54 4.81
CA ALA A 47 -11.01 6.70 4.56
C ALA A 47 -9.57 6.33 4.14
N PHE A 48 -9.01 5.26 4.72
CA PHE A 48 -7.71 4.73 4.28
C PHE A 48 -7.73 4.24 2.83
N HIS A 49 -8.75 3.47 2.42
CA HIS A 49 -8.85 3.00 1.04
C HIS A 49 -9.16 4.11 0.05
N ASP A 50 -9.94 5.12 0.46
CA ASP A 50 -10.23 6.29 -0.37
C ASP A 50 -8.93 7.05 -0.67
N GLU A 51 -8.11 7.34 0.35
CA GLU A 51 -6.81 8.00 0.13
C GLU A 51 -5.86 7.12 -0.70
N LEU A 52 -5.80 5.82 -0.40
CA LEU A 52 -4.95 4.86 -1.11
C LEU A 52 -5.23 4.83 -2.63
N LEU A 53 -6.48 4.99 -3.03
CA LEU A 53 -6.92 4.90 -4.43
C LEU A 53 -7.06 6.27 -5.11
N ALA A 54 -7.07 7.37 -4.36
CA ALA A 54 -7.35 8.72 -4.86
C ALA A 54 -6.42 9.18 -5.99
N HIS A 55 -5.17 8.71 -5.98
CA HIS A 55 -4.11 9.19 -6.88
C HIS A 55 -3.77 8.21 -8.01
N GLY A 56 -4.53 7.12 -8.15
CA GLY A 56 -4.29 6.09 -9.17
C GLY A 56 -3.00 5.29 -8.93
N SER A 57 -2.36 4.83 -10.02
CA SER A 57 -1.15 4.02 -9.93
C SER A 57 0.08 4.88 -9.66
N LEU A 58 0.68 4.69 -8.49
CA LEU A 58 1.87 5.42 -8.04
C LEU A 58 3.04 4.47 -7.74
N PRO A 59 4.30 4.97 -7.84
CA PRO A 59 5.44 4.35 -7.18
C PRO A 59 5.20 4.16 -5.67
N LEU A 60 5.70 3.06 -5.10
CA LEU A 60 5.42 2.67 -3.71
C LEU A 60 5.96 3.67 -2.66
N ASP A 61 7.05 4.36 -2.97
CA ASP A 61 7.66 5.40 -2.15
C ASP A 61 6.81 6.68 -2.13
N VAL A 62 6.27 7.08 -3.29
CA VAL A 62 5.32 8.19 -3.39
C VAL A 62 4.05 7.88 -2.62
N LEU A 63 3.51 6.68 -2.80
CA LEU A 63 2.32 6.23 -2.07
C LEU A 63 2.54 6.26 -0.56
N GLU A 64 3.68 5.76 -0.08
CA GLU A 64 4.02 5.79 1.34
C GLU A 64 4.04 7.20 1.90
N ARG A 65 4.63 8.16 1.18
CA ARG A 65 4.66 9.55 1.59
C ARG A 65 3.25 10.14 1.72
N LEU A 66 2.40 9.94 0.72
CA LEU A 66 1.02 10.47 0.71
C LEU A 66 0.19 9.89 1.86
N ILE A 67 0.28 8.58 2.10
CA ILE A 67 -0.40 7.95 3.24
C ILE A 67 0.16 8.48 4.57
N GLY A 68 1.46 8.75 4.65
CA GLY A 68 2.08 9.44 5.78
C GLY A 68 1.46 10.80 6.05
N GLU A 69 1.40 11.66 5.03
CA GLU A 69 0.80 13.00 5.09
C GLU A 69 -0.68 12.95 5.49
N TRP A 70 -1.42 11.98 4.95
CA TRP A 70 -2.82 11.74 5.31
C TRP A 70 -2.99 11.34 6.79
N MET A 71 -2.19 10.40 7.30
CA MET A 71 -2.24 10.01 8.71
C MET A 71 -2.00 11.20 9.64
N GLU A 72 -1.02 12.05 9.32
CA GLU A 72 -0.75 13.27 10.10
C GLU A 72 -1.93 14.25 10.08
N ALA A 73 -2.61 14.37 8.94
CA ALA A 73 -3.81 15.21 8.83
C ALA A 73 -4.99 14.67 9.66
N GLN A 74 -5.17 13.34 9.69
CA GLN A 74 -6.19 12.69 10.50
C GLN A 74 -5.94 12.91 12.01
N GLU A 75 -4.68 12.82 12.46
CA GLU A 75 -4.32 13.09 13.86
C GLU A 75 -4.61 14.52 14.28
N ARG A 76 -4.25 15.50 13.44
CA ARG A 76 -4.52 16.93 13.73
C ARG A 76 -6.01 17.25 13.81
N SER A 77 -6.83 16.49 13.09
CA SER A 77 -8.29 16.66 13.07
C SER A 77 -8.98 16.01 14.26
N ARG A 78 -8.24 15.26 15.10
CA ARG A 78 -8.79 14.64 16.32
C ARG A 78 -8.99 15.71 17.40
N PRO A 79 -10.21 15.85 17.98
CA PRO A 79 -10.43 16.78 19.08
C PRO A 79 -9.57 16.39 20.29
N PRO A 80 -9.00 17.37 21.02
CA PRO A 80 -8.31 17.09 22.27
C PRO A 80 -9.30 16.51 23.29
N ILE A 81 -8.86 15.46 24.01
CA ILE A 81 -9.59 14.82 25.10
C ILE A 81 -9.60 15.75 26.31
#